data_AF-A0AAV8ZPF8-F1
#
_entry.id   AF-A0AAV8ZPF8-F1
#
_cell.length_a   1.000
_cell.length_b   1.000
_cell.length_c   1.000
_cell.angle_alpha   90.00
_cell.angle_beta   90.00
_cell.angle_gamma   90.00
#
_symmetry.space_group_name_H-M   'P 1'
#
loop_
_entity.id
_entity.type
_entity.pdbx_description
1 polymer ?
#
loop_
_entity_poly.entity_id
_entity_poly.type
_entity_poly.pdbx_seq_one_letter_code
_entity_poly.pdbx_strand_id
1 'polypeptide(L)'
;MVSIGYPQEILEFEYDPTFAVRRLYQRGTFELRNKGKDRGRRFTADREDVRNTVDYVHLHGDLKKKNNRKSGKPEDPHRNWTTYFDIVVVDAQKPLFFGEGTILRQVDTSTGGLRVGVHTGPLQKEHIYSGGSCDVFTKFIGAKGKDVLYVGDHIFGDILKSKKIRGWRTFLIVPELVRELHVWTDKCQLFNELQGLDVKLGEMYKNLDSSTKEKPDISKLRAAIRDVTHKMDMSYGMMGSLFRSGSRQTFFSSQILERSQSQIPHVRPATPQSVTHNHDEDFSDDDSDDKTPNKSSEKSD
;
A
#
# COMPACT_ATOMS: atom_id res chain seq x y z
N MET A 1 13.99 17.99 6.25
CA MET A 1 13.23 18.69 7.31
C MET A 1 14.14 19.59 8.14
N VAL A 2 15.04 19.06 8.99
CA VAL A 2 15.95 19.91 9.79
C VAL A 2 16.83 20.82 8.92
N SER A 3 17.34 20.29 7.81
CA SER A 3 18.11 21.05 6.82
C SER A 3 17.37 22.23 6.17
N ILE A 4 16.04 22.25 6.23
CA ILE A 4 15.19 23.33 5.67
C ILE A 4 14.61 24.23 6.78
N GLY A 5 15.15 24.17 7.99
CA GLY A 5 14.82 25.10 9.09
C GLY A 5 13.85 24.56 10.15
N TYR A 6 13.46 23.29 10.09
CA TYR A 6 12.67 22.69 11.16
C TYR A 6 13.50 22.45 12.44
N PRO A 7 12.86 22.41 13.63
CA PRO A 7 13.55 22.22 14.91
C PRO A 7 14.41 20.96 14.97
N GLN A 8 15.56 21.03 15.65
CA GLN A 8 16.50 19.92 15.78
C GLN A 8 15.90 18.73 16.54
N GLU A 9 14.92 18.99 17.40
CA GLU A 9 14.19 18.00 18.19
C GLU A 9 13.48 16.94 17.31
N ILE A 10 13.24 17.21 16.03
CA ILE A 10 12.69 16.20 15.10
C ILE A 10 13.65 15.00 14.95
N LEU A 11 14.96 15.18 15.16
CA LEU A 11 15.93 14.08 15.11
C LEU A 11 15.74 13.06 16.25
N GLU A 12 15.01 13.43 17.31
CA GLU A 12 14.68 12.52 18.42
C GLU A 12 13.47 11.64 18.12
N PHE A 13 12.77 11.85 16.99
CA PHE A 13 11.60 11.05 16.65
C PHE A 13 12.00 9.67 16.13
N GLU A 14 11.40 8.65 16.74
CA GLU A 14 11.49 7.28 16.29
C GLU A 14 10.21 6.89 15.52
N TYR A 15 10.39 6.19 14.40
CA TYR A 15 9.28 5.67 13.63
C TYR A 15 8.54 4.58 14.41
N ASP A 16 7.23 4.77 14.61
CA ASP A 16 6.35 3.79 15.24
C ASP A 16 5.41 3.15 14.20
N PRO A 17 5.66 1.89 13.80
CA PRO A 17 4.85 1.21 12.79
C PRO A 17 3.42 0.92 13.26
N THR A 18 3.13 1.02 14.56
CA THR A 18 1.78 0.74 15.11
C THR A 18 0.84 1.93 15.02
N PHE A 19 1.37 3.12 14.67
CA PHE A 19 0.61 4.36 14.62
C PHE A 19 -0.17 4.53 13.34
N ALA A 20 0.47 4.42 12.19
CA ALA A 20 -0.13 4.77 10.91
C ALA A 20 -0.71 3.55 10.19
N VAL A 21 -1.85 3.74 9.53
CA VAL A 21 -2.45 2.79 8.59
C VAL A 21 -2.47 3.43 7.21
N ARG A 22 -2.33 2.63 6.16
CA ARG A 22 -2.35 3.10 4.77
C ARG A 22 -3.64 3.89 4.47
N ARG A 23 -3.51 4.96 3.67
CA ARG A 23 -4.63 5.80 3.19
C ARG A 23 -5.42 6.54 4.29
N LEU A 24 -4.76 6.98 5.35
CA LEU A 24 -5.31 8.02 6.20
C LEU A 24 -5.44 9.35 5.43
N TYR A 25 -6.60 10.01 5.55
CA TYR A 25 -6.81 11.32 4.95
C TYR A 25 -6.32 12.42 5.90
N GLN A 26 -5.25 13.12 5.52
CA GLN A 26 -4.70 14.23 6.30
C GLN A 26 -5.19 15.58 5.77
N ARG A 27 -5.74 16.42 6.65
CA ARG A 27 -6.17 17.78 6.35
C ARG A 27 -5.22 18.79 7.02
N GLY A 28 -4.64 19.70 6.25
CA GLY A 28 -3.83 20.80 6.80
C GLY A 28 -2.42 20.35 7.20
N THR A 29 -2.10 20.39 8.48
CA THR A 29 -0.75 20.22 9.05
C THR A 29 -0.56 18.85 9.70
N PHE A 30 0.69 18.40 9.82
CA PHE A 30 1.06 17.24 10.63
C PHE A 30 1.34 17.68 12.06
N GLU A 31 0.60 17.15 13.04
CA GLU A 31 1.02 17.24 14.44
C GLU A 31 2.04 16.14 14.72
N LEU A 32 3.27 16.54 14.98
CA LEU A 32 4.34 15.66 15.42
C LEU A 32 4.38 15.64 16.95
N ARG A 33 4.38 14.44 17.52
CA ARG A 33 4.34 14.23 18.96
C ARG A 33 5.56 13.43 19.41
N ASN A 34 6.39 14.01 20.27
CA ASN A 34 7.53 13.33 20.85
C ASN A 34 7.04 12.29 21.89
N LYS A 35 7.51 11.03 21.78
CA LYS A 35 7.27 9.98 22.79
C LYS A 35 8.36 9.91 23.88
N GLY A 36 9.43 10.70 23.75
CA GLY A 36 10.57 10.78 24.67
C GLY A 36 10.30 11.53 25.98
N LYS A 37 11.39 11.93 26.66
CA LYS A 37 11.36 12.51 28.03
C LYS A 37 10.55 13.81 28.14
N ASP A 38 10.41 14.58 27.06
CA ASP A 38 9.60 15.80 26.99
C ASP A 38 8.22 15.53 26.35
N ARG A 39 7.36 14.79 27.06
CA ARG A 39 6.01 14.34 26.61
C ARG A 39 4.98 15.45 26.30
N GLY A 40 5.39 16.72 26.23
CA GLY A 40 4.51 17.89 26.12
C GLY A 40 4.64 18.74 24.86
N ARG A 41 5.74 18.64 24.09
CA ARG A 41 5.93 19.52 22.92
C ARG A 41 5.20 18.99 21.70
N ARG A 42 4.38 19.86 21.11
CA ARG A 42 3.72 19.67 19.82
C ARG A 42 4.41 20.53 18.79
N PHE A 43 4.78 19.94 17.68
CA PHE A 43 5.28 20.66 16.52
C PHE A 43 4.31 20.45 15.37
N THR A 44 4.02 21.51 14.63
CA THR A 44 3.25 21.43 13.39
C THR A 44 4.22 21.44 12.23
N ALA A 45 4.14 20.43 11.36
CA ALA A 45 4.82 20.46 10.08
C ALA A 45 3.84 20.76 8.95
N ASP A 46 4.26 21.62 8.04
CA ASP A 46 3.49 21.90 6.84
C ASP A 46 3.48 20.66 5.95
N ARG A 47 2.32 20.34 5.39
CA ARG A 47 2.15 19.13 4.59
C ARG A 47 2.93 19.18 3.29
N GLU A 48 3.10 20.37 2.71
CA GLU A 48 3.86 20.54 1.47
C GLU A 48 5.35 20.36 1.73
N ASP A 49 5.87 20.88 2.84
CA ASP A 49 7.28 20.67 3.23
C ASP A 49 7.60 19.19 3.47
N VAL A 50 6.69 18.48 4.15
CA VAL A 50 6.83 17.03 4.37
C VAL A 50 6.80 16.30 3.03
N ARG A 51 5.85 16.61 2.15
CA ARG A 51 5.78 16.01 0.80
C ARG A 51 7.06 16.26 0.01
N ASN A 52 7.47 17.52 -0.11
CA ASN A 52 8.67 17.91 -0.87
C ASN A 52 9.92 17.26 -0.31
N THR A 53 10.01 17.10 1.03
CA THR A 53 11.12 16.37 1.65
C THR A 53 11.10 14.89 1.26
N VAL A 54 9.94 14.23 1.30
CA VAL A 54 9.81 12.83 0.88
C VAL A 54 10.24 12.67 -0.59
N ASP A 55 9.75 13.54 -1.48
CA ASP A 55 10.10 13.53 -2.89
C ASP A 55 11.61 13.75 -3.09
N TYR A 56 12.19 14.73 -2.39
CA TYR A 56 13.63 15.00 -2.43
C TYR A 56 14.44 13.77 -1.97
N VAL A 57 14.05 13.11 -0.88
CA VAL A 57 14.76 11.93 -0.36
C VAL A 57 14.75 10.77 -1.37
N HIS A 58 13.65 10.58 -2.09
CA HIS A 58 13.51 9.53 -3.11
C HIS A 58 14.24 9.86 -4.42
N LEU A 59 14.26 11.13 -4.84
CA LEU A 59 14.80 11.56 -6.13
C LEU A 59 16.27 11.99 -6.07
N HIS A 60 16.66 12.68 -5.00
CA HIS A 60 17.97 13.34 -4.86
C HIS A 60 18.72 12.91 -3.60
N GLY A 61 18.04 12.32 -2.61
CA GLY A 61 18.61 11.84 -1.37
C GLY A 61 19.41 10.55 -1.52
N ASP A 62 19.72 9.94 -0.37
CA ASP A 62 20.54 8.74 -0.28
C ASP A 62 19.75 7.45 -0.03
N LEU A 63 18.42 7.51 -0.03
CA LEU A 63 17.54 6.37 0.25
C LEU A 63 17.84 5.18 -0.67
N LYS A 64 17.88 5.42 -1.99
CA LYS A 64 18.22 4.39 -2.98
C LYS A 64 19.62 3.80 -2.78
N LYS A 65 20.60 4.63 -2.40
CA LYS A 65 21.99 4.19 -2.11
C LYS A 65 22.06 3.32 -0.86
N LYS A 66 21.27 3.63 0.16
CA LYS A 66 21.20 2.87 1.42
C LYS A 66 20.50 1.51 1.22
N ASN A 67 19.45 1.46 0.42
CA ASN A 67 18.75 0.20 0.12
C ASN A 67 19.63 -0.77 -0.68
N ASN A 68 20.39 -0.27 -1.67
CA ASN A 68 21.32 -1.10 -2.46
C ASN A 68 22.50 -1.71 -1.66
N ARG A 69 22.80 -1.24 -0.45
CA ARG A 69 23.90 -1.80 0.35
C ARG A 69 23.56 -3.14 1.01
N LYS A 70 22.28 -3.56 1.01
CA LYS A 70 21.85 -4.83 1.62
C LYS A 70 21.63 -5.97 0.63
N SER A 71 21.68 -5.72 -0.68
CA SER A 71 21.39 -6.71 -1.74
C SER A 71 22.62 -7.44 -2.29
N GLY A 72 23.59 -7.79 -1.45
CA GLY A 72 24.87 -8.38 -1.90
C GLY A 72 25.29 -9.63 -1.14
N LYS A 73 24.59 -10.76 -1.30
CA LYS A 73 25.25 -12.07 -1.21
C LYS A 73 25.92 -12.31 -2.58
N PRO A 74 27.24 -12.56 -2.64
CA PRO A 74 27.89 -12.89 -3.89
C PRO A 74 27.46 -14.30 -4.32
N GLU A 75 27.12 -14.43 -5.59
CA GLU A 75 27.08 -15.69 -6.35
C GLU A 75 25.96 -16.69 -6.01
N ASP A 76 24.77 -16.43 -6.55
CA ASP A 76 23.96 -17.46 -7.18
C ASP A 76 23.98 -17.15 -8.70
N PRO A 77 24.11 -18.10 -9.64
CA PRO A 77 24.05 -17.83 -11.08
C PRO A 77 22.61 -17.50 -11.47
N HIS A 78 22.11 -16.40 -10.92
CA HIS A 78 20.76 -15.94 -11.11
C HIS A 78 20.66 -15.41 -12.54
N ARG A 79 19.71 -15.99 -13.27
CA ARG A 79 19.33 -15.55 -14.61
C ARG A 79 19.12 -14.03 -14.59
N ASN A 80 19.64 -13.30 -15.57
CA ASN A 80 19.48 -11.85 -15.65
C ASN A 80 17.98 -11.49 -15.54
N TRP A 81 17.62 -10.63 -14.59
CA TRP A 81 16.23 -10.31 -14.26
C TRP A 81 15.44 -9.81 -15.47
N THR A 82 16.08 -9.12 -16.44
CA THR A 82 15.41 -8.61 -17.64
C THR A 82 14.83 -9.74 -18.49
N THR A 83 15.39 -10.95 -18.41
CA THR A 83 14.96 -12.09 -19.23
C THR A 83 13.67 -12.75 -18.72
N TYR A 84 13.17 -12.35 -17.56
CA TYR A 84 11.84 -12.73 -17.05
C TYR A 84 10.71 -11.91 -17.69
N PHE A 85 11.08 -10.86 -18.43
CA PHE A 85 10.15 -9.90 -19.02
C PHE A 85 10.32 -9.91 -20.53
N ASP A 86 9.20 -9.90 -21.25
CA ASP A 86 9.25 -9.72 -22.70
C ASP A 86 9.55 -8.26 -23.05
N ILE A 87 8.93 -7.33 -22.33
CA ILE A 87 9.15 -5.88 -22.47
C ILE A 87 9.30 -5.24 -21.09
N VAL A 88 10.27 -4.33 -20.95
CA VAL A 88 10.49 -3.54 -19.73
C VAL A 88 10.25 -2.06 -20.01
N VAL A 89 9.37 -1.43 -19.23
CA VAL A 89 9.12 0.02 -19.28
C VAL A 89 9.32 0.63 -17.90
N VAL A 90 10.23 1.59 -17.79
CA VAL A 90 10.50 2.41 -16.61
C VAL A 90 9.94 3.82 -16.78
N ASP A 91 9.96 4.64 -15.72
CA ASP A 91 9.50 6.04 -15.75
C ASP A 91 8.10 6.26 -16.35
N ALA A 92 7.18 5.32 -16.13
CA ALA A 92 5.83 5.39 -16.68
C ALA A 92 5.04 6.63 -16.22
N GLN A 93 5.43 7.26 -15.10
CA GLN A 93 4.75 8.41 -14.50
C GLN A 93 3.26 8.16 -14.24
N LYS A 94 2.91 7.04 -13.61
CA LYS A 94 1.52 6.73 -13.25
C LYS A 94 0.97 7.86 -12.34
N PRO A 95 -0.26 8.36 -12.57
CA PRO A 95 -1.29 7.84 -13.47
C PRO A 95 -1.26 8.41 -14.90
N LEU A 96 -0.32 9.31 -15.24
CA LEU A 96 -0.22 9.96 -16.56
C LEU A 96 -0.11 8.91 -17.68
N PHE A 97 0.61 7.81 -17.43
CA PHE A 97 0.72 6.65 -18.31
C PHE A 97 -0.62 6.18 -18.89
N PHE A 98 -1.68 6.16 -18.09
CA PHE A 98 -2.99 5.65 -18.50
C PHE A 98 -3.82 6.68 -19.30
N GLY A 99 -3.37 7.93 -19.35
CA GLY A 99 -3.93 9.01 -20.15
C GLY A 99 -3.09 9.30 -21.39
N GLU A 100 -2.59 10.53 -21.51
CA GLU A 100 -1.72 10.97 -22.62
C GLU A 100 -0.32 10.36 -22.58
N GLY A 101 0.19 10.03 -21.38
CA GLY A 101 1.53 9.51 -21.17
C GLY A 101 2.64 10.51 -21.51
N THR A 102 3.84 10.00 -21.73
CA THR A 102 5.02 10.78 -22.10
C THR A 102 5.64 10.24 -23.39
N ILE A 103 6.70 10.89 -23.87
CA ILE A 103 7.48 10.40 -25.01
C ILE A 103 8.14 9.07 -24.63
N LEU A 104 7.92 8.03 -25.44
CA LEU A 104 8.61 6.75 -25.29
C LEU A 104 10.06 6.87 -25.80
N ARG A 105 11.02 6.51 -24.95
CA ARG A 105 12.46 6.48 -25.28
C ARG A 105 13.07 5.14 -24.94
N GLN A 106 14.21 4.83 -25.53
CA GLN A 106 15.00 3.65 -25.20
C GLN A 106 16.09 4.02 -24.18
N VAL A 107 16.29 3.17 -23.18
CA VAL A 107 17.35 3.30 -22.18
C VAL A 107 18.63 2.65 -22.73
N ASP A 108 19.73 3.35 -22.59
CA ASP A 108 21.06 2.77 -22.74
C ASP A 108 21.45 2.09 -21.42
N THR A 109 21.44 0.77 -21.40
CA THR A 109 21.71 -0.03 -20.19
C THR A 109 23.16 0.06 -19.72
N SER A 110 24.08 0.50 -20.58
CA SER A 110 25.49 0.68 -20.21
C SER A 110 25.73 1.97 -19.42
N THR A 111 25.00 3.04 -19.74
CA THR A 111 25.14 4.36 -19.12
C THR A 111 24.02 4.69 -18.13
N GLY A 112 22.89 3.98 -18.21
CA GLY A 112 21.64 4.32 -17.52
C GLY A 112 20.91 5.53 -18.11
N GLY A 113 21.44 6.13 -19.19
CA GLY A 113 20.88 7.31 -19.84
C GLY A 113 19.77 6.98 -20.84
N LEU A 114 19.00 8.00 -21.23
CA LEU A 114 18.03 7.88 -22.32
C LEU A 114 18.71 8.14 -23.66
N ARG A 115 18.50 7.26 -24.64
CA ARG A 115 18.94 7.49 -26.02
C ARG A 115 18.24 8.72 -26.59
N VAL A 116 18.98 9.46 -27.42
CA VAL A 116 18.47 10.67 -28.08
C VAL A 116 17.41 10.28 -29.11
N GLY A 117 16.27 10.96 -29.08
CA GLY A 117 15.16 10.77 -30.02
C GLY A 117 13.94 10.08 -29.41
N VAL A 118 12.95 9.85 -30.27
CA VAL A 118 11.71 9.12 -29.93
C VAL A 118 11.84 7.71 -30.46
N HIS A 119 11.46 6.71 -29.66
CA HIS A 119 11.40 5.34 -30.14
C HIS A 119 10.18 5.17 -31.06
N THR A 120 10.41 4.86 -32.33
CA THR A 120 9.36 4.68 -33.35
C THR A 120 9.26 3.24 -33.88
N GLY A 121 10.21 2.37 -33.52
CA GLY A 121 10.24 0.97 -33.95
C GLY A 121 9.39 0.04 -33.07
N PRO A 122 9.31 -1.26 -33.41
CA PRO A 122 8.69 -2.25 -32.53
C PRO A 122 9.42 -2.33 -31.19
N LEU A 123 8.73 -2.78 -30.14
CA LEU A 123 9.38 -3.12 -28.88
C LEU A 123 10.10 -4.46 -29.04
N GLN A 124 11.34 -4.52 -28.56
CA GLN A 124 12.22 -5.67 -28.69
C GLN A 124 12.54 -6.22 -27.30
N LYS A 125 12.66 -7.55 -27.21
CA LYS A 125 13.12 -8.23 -26.00
C LYS A 125 14.51 -7.74 -25.61
N GLU A 126 14.81 -7.80 -24.31
CA GLU A 126 16.09 -7.40 -23.69
C GLU A 126 16.43 -5.90 -23.76
N HIS A 127 15.56 -5.09 -24.38
CA HIS A 127 15.65 -3.64 -24.34
C HIS A 127 14.76 -3.05 -23.26
N ILE A 128 15.24 -1.97 -22.65
CA ILE A 128 14.52 -1.21 -21.63
C ILE A 128 14.02 0.09 -22.24
N TYR A 129 12.76 0.41 -21.99
CA TYR A 129 12.10 1.63 -22.46
C TYR A 129 11.75 2.54 -21.29
N SER A 130 11.66 3.84 -21.51
CA SER A 130 11.30 4.84 -20.50
C SER A 130 10.13 5.68 -21.00
N GLY A 131 9.14 5.91 -20.13
CA GLY A 131 7.97 6.73 -20.40
C GLY A 131 6.90 6.03 -21.24
N GLY A 132 6.38 6.75 -22.24
CA GLY A 132 5.32 6.27 -23.12
C GLY A 132 3.92 6.39 -22.52
N SER A 133 2.97 5.72 -23.15
CA SER A 133 1.59 5.63 -22.69
C SER A 133 1.07 4.20 -22.79
N CYS A 134 0.04 3.91 -22.02
CA CYS A 134 -0.68 2.66 -22.06
C CYS A 134 -1.15 2.32 -23.49
N ASP A 135 -1.57 3.32 -24.27
CA ASP A 135 -2.03 3.10 -25.66
C ASP A 135 -0.88 2.69 -26.59
N VAL A 136 0.27 3.34 -26.45
CA VAL A 136 1.48 3.00 -27.21
C VAL A 136 1.92 1.59 -26.84
N PHE A 137 1.98 1.28 -25.54
CA PHE A 137 2.36 -0.03 -25.03
C PHE A 137 1.41 -1.14 -25.52
N THR A 138 0.09 -0.93 -25.40
CA THR A 138 -0.96 -1.87 -25.83
C THR A 138 -0.85 -2.21 -27.32
N LYS A 139 -0.53 -1.22 -28.17
CA LYS A 139 -0.31 -1.44 -29.61
C LYS A 139 0.88 -2.35 -29.88
N PHE A 140 1.95 -2.20 -29.10
CA PHE A 140 3.16 -2.99 -29.29
C PHE A 140 3.04 -4.43 -28.76
N ILE A 141 2.37 -4.63 -27.63
CA ILE A 141 2.16 -5.97 -27.07
C ILE A 141 1.05 -6.77 -27.78
N GLY A 142 0.20 -6.11 -28.56
CA GLY A 142 -0.89 -6.76 -29.30
C GLY A 142 -2.05 -7.30 -28.44
N ALA A 143 -2.08 -7.01 -27.14
CA ALA A 143 -3.14 -7.42 -26.20
C ALA A 143 -4.15 -6.29 -25.98
N LYS A 144 -5.43 -6.59 -25.69
CA LYS A 144 -6.45 -5.55 -25.45
C LYS A 144 -7.32 -5.85 -24.23
N GLY A 145 -7.69 -4.80 -23.50
CA GLY A 145 -8.72 -4.87 -22.45
C GLY A 145 -8.52 -6.07 -21.51
N LYS A 146 -9.42 -7.05 -21.61
CA LYS A 146 -9.44 -8.25 -20.75
C LYS A 146 -8.25 -9.18 -20.95
N ASP A 147 -7.46 -9.06 -22.03
CA ASP A 147 -6.27 -9.89 -22.23
C ASP A 147 -5.15 -9.53 -21.25
N VAL A 148 -5.19 -8.31 -20.70
CA VAL A 148 -4.17 -7.79 -19.79
C VAL A 148 -4.62 -7.98 -18.33
N LEU A 149 -3.74 -8.57 -17.52
CA LEU A 149 -3.84 -8.56 -16.05
C LEU A 149 -2.77 -7.61 -15.50
N TYR A 150 -3.20 -6.46 -14.99
CA TYR A 150 -2.31 -5.48 -14.36
C TYR A 150 -2.22 -5.72 -12.87
N VAL A 151 -1.01 -5.97 -12.38
CA VAL A 151 -0.72 -6.22 -10.97
C VAL A 151 -0.06 -4.98 -10.39
N GLY A 152 -0.52 -4.51 -9.23
CA GLY A 152 0.07 -3.35 -8.54
C GLY A 152 -0.49 -3.18 -7.14
N ASP A 153 0.14 -2.35 -6.33
CA ASP A 153 -0.20 -2.13 -4.92
C ASP A 153 -0.89 -0.77 -4.69
N HIS A 154 -0.74 0.16 -5.63
CA HIS A 154 -1.28 1.50 -5.50
C HIS A 154 -2.70 1.59 -6.09
N ILE A 155 -3.72 1.29 -5.27
CA ILE A 155 -5.13 1.26 -5.71
C ILE A 155 -5.56 2.42 -6.63
N PHE A 156 -5.12 3.67 -6.42
CA PHE A 156 -5.48 4.77 -7.30
C PHE A 156 -4.71 4.81 -8.63
N GLY A 157 -3.39 4.77 -8.56
CA GLY A 157 -2.51 4.91 -9.72
C GLY A 157 -2.57 3.69 -10.63
N ASP A 158 -2.71 2.51 -10.03
CA ASP A 158 -2.58 1.23 -10.70
C ASP A 158 -3.93 0.63 -11.07
N ILE A 159 -4.88 0.63 -10.14
CA ILE A 159 -6.12 -0.14 -10.28
C ILE A 159 -7.26 0.76 -10.80
N LEU A 160 -7.47 1.92 -10.17
CA LEU A 160 -8.63 2.77 -10.50
C LEU A 160 -8.52 3.37 -11.91
N LYS A 161 -7.31 3.74 -12.35
CA LYS A 161 -7.06 4.38 -13.65
C LYS A 161 -6.96 3.38 -14.81
N SER A 162 -6.26 2.25 -14.63
CA SER A 162 -6.17 1.20 -15.66
C SER A 162 -7.54 0.62 -16.03
N LYS A 163 -8.38 0.31 -15.04
CA LYS A 163 -9.72 -0.25 -15.25
C LYS A 163 -10.69 0.76 -15.88
N LYS A 164 -10.75 2.00 -15.36
CA LYS A 164 -11.72 3.01 -15.80
C LYS A 164 -11.49 3.46 -17.24
N ILE A 165 -10.22 3.55 -17.67
CA ILE A 165 -9.88 4.14 -18.96
C ILE A 165 -9.78 3.05 -20.04
N ARG A 166 -9.30 1.83 -19.72
CA ARG A 166 -8.88 0.85 -20.74
C ARG A 166 -9.42 -0.57 -20.56
N GLY A 167 -10.15 -0.86 -19.48
CA GLY A 167 -10.80 -2.16 -19.28
C GLY A 167 -9.83 -3.33 -19.03
N TRP A 168 -8.61 -3.06 -18.56
CA TRP A 168 -7.68 -4.10 -18.11
C TRP A 168 -8.23 -4.85 -16.89
N ARG A 169 -7.94 -6.16 -16.79
CA ARG A 169 -8.12 -6.88 -15.53
C ARG A 169 -7.06 -6.40 -14.56
N THR A 170 -7.38 -6.38 -13.28
CA THR A 170 -6.51 -5.80 -12.26
C THR A 170 -6.38 -6.73 -11.07
N PHE A 171 -5.16 -6.88 -10.56
CA PHE A 171 -4.84 -7.59 -9.32
C PHE A 171 -4.21 -6.59 -8.35
N LEU A 172 -4.87 -6.34 -7.23
CA LEU A 172 -4.36 -5.44 -6.20
C LEU A 172 -3.56 -6.25 -5.18
N ILE A 173 -2.29 -5.92 -5.01
CA ILE A 173 -1.46 -6.42 -3.91
C ILE A 173 -1.73 -5.55 -2.68
N VAL A 174 -2.09 -6.18 -1.56
CA VAL A 174 -2.26 -5.51 -0.27
C VAL A 174 -1.34 -6.22 0.73
N PRO A 175 -0.10 -5.75 0.93
CA PRO A 175 0.86 -6.41 1.82
C PRO A 175 0.34 -6.55 3.26
N GLU A 176 -0.42 -5.56 3.74
CA GLU A 176 -0.99 -5.54 5.09
C GLU A 176 -2.06 -6.63 5.30
N LEU A 177 -2.57 -7.24 4.23
CA LEU A 177 -3.67 -8.21 4.29
C LEU A 177 -3.33 -9.45 5.13
N VAL A 178 -2.07 -9.89 5.14
CA VAL A 178 -1.64 -11.04 5.95
C VAL A 178 -1.86 -10.76 7.43
N ARG A 179 -1.39 -9.60 7.91
CA ARG A 179 -1.59 -9.15 9.29
C ARG A 179 -3.06 -8.93 9.61
N GLU A 180 -3.80 -8.30 8.70
CA GLU A 180 -5.25 -8.08 8.85
C GLU A 180 -6.02 -9.40 9.01
N LEU A 181 -5.71 -10.41 8.20
CA LEU A 181 -6.33 -11.75 8.28
C LEU A 181 -6.01 -12.46 9.59
N HIS A 182 -4.78 -12.33 10.06
CA HIS A 182 -4.37 -12.91 11.35
C HIS A 182 -5.16 -12.27 12.51
N VAL A 183 -5.18 -10.94 12.61
CA VAL A 183 -5.93 -10.24 13.67
C VAL A 183 -7.43 -10.51 13.55
N TRP A 184 -7.98 -10.53 12.34
CA TRP A 184 -9.39 -10.85 12.11
C TRP A 184 -9.77 -12.24 12.62
N THR A 185 -8.93 -13.23 12.37
CA THR A 185 -9.15 -14.62 12.81
C THR A 185 -9.07 -14.71 14.32
N ASP A 186 -8.02 -14.14 14.91
CA ASP A 186 -7.77 -14.19 16.36
C ASP A 186 -8.79 -13.41 17.18
N LYS A 187 -9.36 -12.34 16.61
CA LYS A 187 -10.30 -11.43 17.28
C LYS A 187 -11.73 -11.54 16.75
N CYS A 188 -12.07 -12.61 16.03
CA CYS A 188 -13.39 -12.83 15.45
C CYS A 188 -14.54 -12.73 16.47
N GLN A 189 -14.27 -13.05 17.75
CA GLN A 189 -15.25 -12.92 18.84
C GLN A 189 -15.72 -11.48 19.05
N LEU A 190 -14.82 -10.49 18.99
CA LEU A 190 -15.18 -9.07 19.11
C LEU A 190 -16.06 -8.62 17.94
N PHE A 191 -15.80 -9.15 16.74
CA PHE A 191 -16.61 -8.86 15.57
C PHE A 191 -18.03 -9.46 15.71
N ASN A 192 -18.12 -10.72 16.15
CA ASN A 192 -19.41 -11.38 16.38
C ASN A 192 -20.22 -10.69 17.49
N GLU A 193 -19.55 -10.24 18.57
CA GLU A 193 -20.17 -9.46 19.64
C GLU A 193 -20.74 -8.15 19.08
N LEU A 194 -19.94 -7.40 18.31
CA LEU A 194 -20.35 -6.16 17.69
C LEU A 194 -21.55 -6.35 16.75
N GLN A 195 -21.54 -7.41 15.93
CA GLN A 195 -22.66 -7.76 15.06
C GLN A 195 -23.92 -8.06 15.88
N GLY A 196 -23.81 -8.77 17.00
CA GLY A 196 -24.92 -9.02 17.91
C GLY A 196 -25.50 -7.74 18.53
N LEU A 197 -24.65 -6.77 18.87
CA LEU A 197 -25.09 -5.47 19.37
C LEU A 197 -25.80 -4.64 18.30
N ASP A 198 -25.32 -4.68 17.05
CA ASP A 198 -25.97 -4.00 15.91
C ASP A 198 -27.35 -4.59 15.59
N VAL A 199 -27.50 -5.92 15.66
CA VAL A 199 -28.81 -6.59 15.51
C VAL A 199 -29.77 -6.14 16.60
N LYS A 200 -29.35 -6.15 17.87
CA LYS A 200 -30.17 -5.65 19.00
C LYS A 200 -30.56 -4.19 18.81
N LEU A 201 -29.64 -3.37 18.29
CA LEU A 201 -29.93 -1.97 17.98
C LEU A 201 -31.02 -1.87 16.91
N GLY A 202 -30.91 -2.66 15.85
CA GLY A 202 -31.92 -2.75 14.79
C GLY A 202 -33.29 -3.18 15.32
N GLU A 203 -33.35 -4.19 16.18
CA GLU A 203 -34.59 -4.70 16.77
C GLU A 203 -35.33 -3.65 17.59
N MET A 204 -34.62 -2.83 18.38
CA MET A 204 -35.24 -1.74 19.16
C MET A 204 -35.87 -0.66 18.28
N TYR A 205 -35.33 -0.45 17.06
CA TYR A 205 -35.87 0.51 16.11
C TYR A 205 -36.96 -0.09 15.19
N LYS A 206 -37.03 -1.43 15.08
CA LYS A 206 -37.89 -2.14 14.12
C LYS A 206 -39.38 -1.93 14.35
N ASN A 207 -39.79 -1.76 15.60
CA ASN A 207 -41.20 -1.67 15.99
C ASN A 207 -41.65 -0.21 16.30
N LEU A 208 -40.82 0.79 15.99
CA LEU A 208 -41.18 2.20 16.14
C LEU A 208 -41.88 2.65 14.86
N ASP A 209 -43.19 2.87 14.93
CA ASP A 209 -43.98 3.42 13.83
C ASP A 209 -44.06 4.95 13.90
N SER A 210 -44.66 5.57 12.88
CA SER A 210 -44.83 7.03 12.80
C SER A 210 -45.69 7.63 13.92
N SER A 211 -46.34 6.81 14.74
CA SER A 211 -47.17 7.23 15.88
C SER A 211 -46.42 7.23 17.21
N THR A 212 -45.22 6.62 17.24
CA THR A 212 -44.42 6.47 18.46
C THR A 212 -43.77 7.80 18.87
N LYS A 213 -44.12 8.30 20.06
CA LYS A 213 -43.62 9.58 20.60
C LYS A 213 -42.41 9.45 21.51
N GLU A 214 -42.11 8.24 21.96
CA GLU A 214 -41.00 7.96 22.88
C GLU A 214 -39.86 7.24 22.17
N LYS A 215 -38.65 7.79 22.31
CA LYS A 215 -37.44 7.19 21.77
C LYS A 215 -36.90 6.17 22.79
N PRO A 216 -36.59 4.92 22.38
CA PRO A 216 -36.00 3.95 23.29
C PRO A 216 -34.64 4.46 23.80
N ASP A 217 -34.37 4.21 25.09
CA ASP A 217 -33.06 4.51 25.68
C ASP A 217 -32.03 3.49 25.19
N ILE A 218 -31.16 3.94 24.30
CA ILE A 218 -30.08 3.14 23.70
C ILE A 218 -28.71 3.50 24.27
N SER A 219 -28.64 4.25 25.37
CA SER A 219 -27.39 4.77 25.91
C SER A 219 -26.42 3.65 26.31
N LYS A 220 -26.94 2.62 26.98
CA LYS A 220 -26.16 1.43 27.38
C LYS A 220 -25.68 0.64 26.16
N LEU A 221 -26.56 0.42 25.18
CA LEU A 221 -26.20 -0.30 23.96
C LEU A 221 -25.16 0.45 23.12
N ARG A 222 -25.34 1.76 22.95
CA ARG A 222 -24.36 2.62 22.27
C ARG A 222 -23.01 2.63 22.99
N ALA A 223 -23.01 2.60 24.33
CA ALA A 223 -21.76 2.50 25.09
C ALA A 223 -21.06 1.17 24.85
N ALA A 224 -21.79 0.05 24.85
CA ALA A 224 -21.25 -1.27 24.54
C ALA A 224 -20.68 -1.33 23.11
N ILE A 225 -21.41 -0.82 22.11
CA ILE A 225 -20.94 -0.75 20.72
C ILE A 225 -19.63 0.03 20.62
N ARG A 226 -19.52 1.18 21.30
CA ARG A 226 -18.29 1.99 21.32
C ARG A 226 -17.13 1.25 21.97
N ASP A 227 -17.36 0.58 23.09
CA ASP A 227 -16.31 -0.16 23.82
C ASP A 227 -15.77 -1.34 23.00
N VAL A 228 -16.67 -2.14 22.42
CA VAL A 228 -16.29 -3.26 21.54
C VAL A 228 -15.59 -2.75 20.28
N THR A 229 -16.11 -1.70 19.66
CA THR A 229 -15.47 -1.06 18.50
C THR A 229 -14.05 -0.62 18.83
N HIS A 230 -13.86 0.06 19.96
CA HIS A 230 -12.54 0.51 20.39
C HIS A 230 -11.58 -0.65 20.66
N LYS A 231 -12.03 -1.69 21.38
CA LYS A 231 -11.22 -2.91 21.63
C LYS A 231 -10.82 -3.61 20.33
N MET A 232 -11.76 -3.71 19.39
CA MET A 232 -11.52 -4.32 18.09
C MET A 232 -10.51 -3.50 17.29
N ASP A 233 -10.72 -2.18 17.16
CA ASP A 233 -9.83 -1.31 16.40
C ASP A 233 -8.40 -1.31 16.99
N MET A 234 -8.26 -1.25 18.32
CA MET A 234 -6.95 -1.33 18.99
C MET A 234 -6.21 -2.65 18.76
N SER A 235 -6.90 -3.73 18.37
CA SER A 235 -6.24 -4.99 18.03
C SER A 235 -5.44 -4.92 16.73
N TYR A 236 -5.77 -3.97 15.84
CA TYR A 236 -5.06 -3.73 14.58
C TYR A 236 -3.98 -2.65 14.71
N GLY A 237 -4.06 -1.78 15.72
CA GLY A 237 -3.14 -0.67 15.96
C GLY A 237 -3.88 0.61 16.35
N MET A 238 -3.14 1.72 16.54
CA MET A 238 -3.75 2.96 17.03
C MET A 238 -4.79 3.56 16.07
N MET A 239 -4.68 3.29 14.77
CA MET A 239 -5.59 3.80 13.75
C MET A 239 -6.62 2.76 13.27
N GLY A 240 -6.69 1.60 13.92
CA GLY A 240 -7.65 0.55 13.57
C GLY A 240 -7.23 -0.28 12.36
N SER A 241 -8.21 -0.98 11.77
CA SER A 241 -8.01 -1.79 10.56
C SER A 241 -7.99 -0.92 9.31
N LEU A 242 -7.21 -1.33 8.32
CA LEU A 242 -7.22 -0.76 6.96
C LEU A 242 -8.60 -0.86 6.32
N PHE A 243 -9.39 -1.88 6.66
CA PHE A 243 -10.67 -2.17 6.01
C PHE A 243 -11.89 -1.65 6.76
N ARG A 244 -11.80 -1.41 8.08
CA ARG A 244 -12.95 -1.03 8.90
C ARG A 244 -12.60 -0.30 10.20
N SER A 245 -13.58 0.41 10.73
CA SER A 245 -13.66 0.78 12.14
C SER A 245 -15.00 0.28 12.68
N GLY A 246 -14.95 -0.66 13.62
CA GLY A 246 -16.15 -1.39 14.02
C GLY A 246 -16.87 -2.04 12.82
N SER A 247 -18.18 -1.82 12.73
CA SER A 247 -19.02 -2.31 11.65
C SER A 247 -18.93 -1.47 10.36
N ARG A 248 -18.25 -0.33 10.39
CA ARG A 248 -18.17 0.62 9.27
C ARG A 248 -16.96 0.31 8.40
N GLN A 249 -17.17 0.17 7.10
CA GLN A 249 -16.08 0.04 6.14
C GLN A 249 -15.31 1.36 5.98
N THR A 250 -14.00 1.26 5.77
CA THR A 250 -13.17 2.41 5.40
C THR A 250 -13.39 2.77 3.93
N PHE A 251 -12.98 3.98 3.56
CA PHE A 251 -12.96 4.40 2.16
C PHE A 251 -12.11 3.48 1.29
N PHE A 252 -10.97 2.98 1.80
CA PHE A 252 -10.14 2.00 1.12
C PHE A 252 -10.92 0.71 0.82
N SER A 253 -11.63 0.16 1.80
CA SER A 253 -12.49 -1.02 1.61
C SER A 253 -13.59 -0.76 0.58
N SER A 254 -14.24 0.41 0.62
CA SER A 254 -15.28 0.76 -0.35
C SER A 254 -14.74 0.81 -1.78
N GLN A 255 -13.54 1.36 -1.99
CA GLN A 255 -12.90 1.38 -3.31
C GLN A 255 -12.59 -0.02 -3.86
N ILE A 256 -12.33 -1.00 -2.98
CA ILE A 256 -12.15 -2.40 -3.36
C ILE A 256 -13.50 -3.06 -3.68
N LEU A 257 -14.49 -2.92 -2.80
CA LEU A 257 -15.79 -3.61 -2.90
C LEU A 257 -16.66 -3.12 -4.05
N GLU A 258 -16.73 -1.81 -4.29
CA GLU A 258 -17.47 -1.22 -5.42
C GLU A 258 -17.04 -1.87 -6.76
N ARG A 259 -15.87 -2.50 -6.79
CA ARG A 259 -15.28 -3.06 -8.00
C ARG A 259 -15.16 -4.58 -8.02
N SER A 260 -15.37 -5.29 -6.91
CA SER A 260 -15.54 -6.75 -6.90
C SER A 260 -16.89 -7.17 -7.49
N GLN A 261 -17.92 -6.34 -7.34
CA GLN A 261 -19.25 -6.57 -7.95
C GLN A 261 -19.28 -6.37 -9.48
N SER A 262 -18.23 -5.82 -10.08
CA SER A 262 -18.13 -5.60 -11.54
C SER A 262 -17.47 -6.74 -12.32
N GLN A 263 -16.94 -7.78 -11.66
CA GLN A 263 -16.63 -9.09 -12.21
C GLN A 263 -16.06 -9.93 -11.07
N ILE A 264 -16.67 -11.12 -10.89
CA ILE A 264 -16.35 -12.19 -9.94
C ILE A 264 -14.97 -11.98 -9.28
N PRO A 265 -14.90 -11.71 -7.96
CA PRO A 265 -13.64 -11.84 -7.26
C PRO A 265 -13.24 -13.30 -7.39
N HIS A 266 -12.29 -13.60 -8.28
CA HIS A 266 -11.70 -14.92 -8.32
C HIS A 266 -11.01 -15.12 -6.97
N VAL A 267 -11.65 -15.88 -6.09
CA VAL A 267 -11.09 -16.28 -4.78
C VAL A 267 -9.80 -17.08 -4.98
N ARG A 268 -9.61 -17.62 -6.20
CA ARG A 268 -8.35 -18.16 -6.73
C ARG A 268 -8.28 -17.83 -8.23
N PRO A 269 -7.65 -16.73 -8.67
CA PRO A 269 -7.22 -16.68 -10.06
C PRO A 269 -6.21 -17.81 -10.22
N ALA A 270 -6.38 -18.66 -11.23
CA ALA A 270 -5.34 -19.63 -11.55
C ALA A 270 -4.03 -18.84 -11.72
N THR A 271 -2.99 -19.20 -10.97
CA THR A 271 -1.69 -18.54 -11.07
C THR A 271 -1.29 -18.56 -12.54
N PRO A 272 -1.00 -17.39 -13.16
CA PRO A 272 -0.54 -17.36 -14.53
C PRO A 272 0.64 -18.32 -14.68
N GLN A 273 0.50 -19.33 -15.55
CA GLN A 273 1.59 -20.30 -15.79
C GLN A 273 2.76 -19.68 -16.57
N SER A 274 2.55 -18.47 -17.11
CA SER A 274 3.59 -17.61 -17.67
C SER A 274 3.34 -16.16 -17.25
N VAL A 275 4.39 -15.52 -16.74
CA VAL A 275 4.45 -14.08 -16.52
C VAL A 275 5.11 -13.49 -17.75
N THR A 276 4.48 -12.51 -18.42
CA THR A 276 5.06 -11.87 -19.61
C THR A 276 5.60 -10.47 -19.29
N HIS A 277 5.05 -9.81 -18.27
CA HIS A 277 5.37 -8.44 -17.87
C HIS A 277 5.08 -8.26 -16.37
N ASN A 278 5.98 -7.61 -15.64
CA ASN A 278 5.82 -7.27 -14.22
C ASN A 278 6.32 -5.81 -14.01
N HIS A 279 5.87 -5.16 -12.94
CA HIS A 279 6.33 -3.84 -12.51
C HIS A 279 6.73 -3.90 -11.04
N ASP A 280 7.85 -3.23 -10.76
CA ASP A 280 8.47 -2.93 -9.46
C ASP A 280 9.60 -3.88 -9.03
N GLU A 281 10.80 -3.28 -8.99
CA GLU A 281 11.94 -3.68 -8.16
C GLU A 281 11.94 -2.71 -6.98
N ASP A 282 11.71 -3.23 -5.77
CA ASP A 282 12.29 -2.76 -4.50
C ASP A 282 11.48 -3.35 -3.32
N PHE A 283 11.48 -4.68 -3.14
CA PHE A 283 11.25 -5.32 -1.84
C PHE A 283 11.87 -6.71 -1.87
N SER A 284 13.11 -6.82 -1.38
CA SER A 284 13.63 -8.08 -0.88
C SER A 284 13.35 -8.12 0.62
N ASP A 285 12.31 -8.84 1.01
CA ASP A 285 12.12 -9.27 2.40
C ASP A 285 13.03 -10.49 2.62
N ASP A 286 14.14 -10.30 3.32
CA ASP A 286 14.92 -11.42 3.90
C ASP A 286 14.51 -11.53 5.37
N ASP A 287 13.46 -12.32 5.63
CA ASP A 287 13.17 -12.84 6.96
C ASP A 287 14.16 -13.97 7.26
N SER A 288 15.31 -13.61 7.82
CA SER A 288 16.19 -14.56 8.51
C SER A 288 16.24 -14.22 10.00
N ASP A 289 15.42 -14.95 10.78
CA ASP A 289 15.52 -15.04 12.23
C ASP A 289 16.88 -15.64 12.62
N ASP A 290 17.86 -14.80 12.94
CA ASP A 290 19.12 -15.23 13.53
C ASP A 290 19.05 -15.07 15.06
N LYS A 291 18.69 -16.15 15.76
CA LYS A 291 18.92 -16.29 17.20
C LYS A 291 20.06 -17.28 17.45
N THR A 292 21.25 -16.68 17.56
CA THR A 292 22.46 -17.09 18.30
C THR A 292 22.40 -18.38 19.15
N PRO A 293 23.43 -19.25 19.07
CA PRO A 293 23.58 -20.37 20.00
C PRO A 293 24.16 -19.90 21.34
N ASN A 294 23.51 -20.32 22.42
CA ASN A 294 23.97 -20.19 23.80
C ASN A 294 25.38 -20.79 23.97
N LYS A 295 26.39 -19.95 24.26
CA LYS A 295 27.64 -20.40 24.87
C LYS A 295 27.40 -20.64 26.35
N SER A 296 27.24 -21.91 26.73
CA SER A 296 27.29 -22.35 28.12
C SER A 296 28.72 -22.20 28.67
N SER A 297 28.74 -21.70 29.89
CA SER A 297 29.83 -21.57 30.85
C SER A 297 30.81 -22.76 30.92
N GLU A 298 32.11 -22.46 30.83
CA GLU A 298 33.19 -23.27 31.42
C GLU A 298 33.85 -22.47 32.55
N LYS A 299 33.71 -22.99 33.78
CA LYS A 299 34.68 -22.88 34.89
C LYS A 299 34.25 -23.80 36.05
N SER A 300 35.25 -24.33 36.77
CA SER A 300 35.30 -25.43 37.77
C SER A 300 35.49 -26.81 37.13
N ASP A 301 36.57 -27.57 37.37
CA ASP A 301 37.71 -27.49 38.30
C ASP A 301 39.00 -27.98 37.62
#